data_AF-A0A7C5RIS5-F1
#
_entry.id   AF-A0A7C5RIS5-F1
#
_cell.length_a   1.000
_cell.length_b   1.000
_cell.length_c   1.000
_cell.angle_alpha   90.00
_cell.angle_beta   90.00
_cell.angle_gamma   90.00
#
_symmetry.space_group_name_H-M   'P 1'
#
loop_
_entity.id
_entity.type
_entity.pdbx_description
1 polymer ?
#
loop_
_entity_poly.entity_id
_entity_poly.type
_entity_poly.pdbx_seq_one_letter_code
_entity_poly.pdbx_strand_id
1 'polypeptide(L)'
;MSGNLKSKSKLVFLVLVFLSTATVVFPYFNIGLGYYFGNQNNFLLRVGYEQLNGANFSLYGEYIVNNGWIVFSKLGFRVSNFKVGPFIHVLHMQTNNAPDFAFGGLLDFPLTDNLEVAVGMTYKEGTPIGKLLFASLRFYVPDPPGMKMRDRLYIELGYRMESFVLIVGLLEP
;
A
#
# COMPACT_ATOMS: atom_id res chain seq x y z
N MET A 1 -0.80 -41.73 6.37
CA MET A 1 -1.15 -40.38 5.84
C MET A 1 -1.28 -39.26 6.91
N SER A 2 -0.79 -39.43 8.15
CA SER A 2 -1.01 -38.47 9.26
C SER A 2 0.08 -37.40 9.44
N GLY A 3 1.30 -37.61 8.93
CA GLY A 3 2.44 -36.72 9.19
C GLY A 3 2.41 -35.36 8.46
N ASN A 4 1.70 -35.26 7.34
CA ASN A 4 1.78 -34.10 6.45
C ASN A 4 0.85 -32.93 6.89
N LEU A 5 -0.23 -33.23 7.62
CA LEU A 5 -1.17 -32.23 8.13
C LEU A 5 -0.62 -31.48 9.36
N LYS A 6 0.10 -32.17 10.26
CA LYS A 6 0.72 -31.57 11.45
C LYS A 6 1.89 -30.64 11.10
N SER A 7 2.62 -30.92 10.03
CA SER A 7 3.69 -30.05 9.52
C SER A 7 3.13 -28.74 8.96
N LYS A 8 2.08 -28.84 8.13
CA LYS A 8 1.40 -27.67 7.56
C LYS A 8 0.72 -26.80 8.62
N SER A 9 0.09 -27.40 9.64
CA SER A 9 -0.52 -26.63 10.73
C SER A 9 0.49 -25.89 11.59
N LYS A 10 1.68 -26.48 11.83
CA LYS A 10 2.79 -25.81 12.51
C LYS A 10 3.35 -24.65 11.68
N LEU A 11 3.49 -24.83 10.37
CA LEU A 11 3.93 -23.76 9.47
C LEU A 11 2.93 -22.59 9.45
N VAL A 12 1.64 -22.88 9.32
CA VAL A 12 0.57 -21.87 9.36
C VAL A 12 0.56 -21.14 10.70
N PHE A 13 0.70 -21.87 11.81
CA PHE A 13 0.78 -21.27 13.14
C PHE A 13 2.02 -20.38 13.29
N LEU A 14 3.18 -20.81 12.81
CA LEU A 14 4.41 -20.03 12.85
C LEU A 14 4.28 -18.74 12.03
N VAL A 15 3.68 -18.83 10.85
CA VAL A 15 3.41 -17.67 9.98
C VAL A 15 2.44 -16.71 10.67
N LEU A 16 1.36 -17.21 11.28
CA LEU A 16 0.40 -16.39 12.01
C LEU A 16 1.03 -15.70 13.23
N VAL A 17 1.89 -16.40 13.98
CA VAL A 17 2.63 -15.83 15.11
C VAL A 17 3.63 -14.77 14.66
N PHE A 18 4.34 -15.01 13.55
CA PHE A 18 5.30 -14.03 13.01
C PHE A 18 4.57 -12.77 12.50
N LEU A 19 3.44 -12.95 11.81
CA LEU A 19 2.61 -11.84 11.36
C LEU A 19 2.01 -11.06 12.53
N SER A 20 1.55 -11.74 13.59
CA SER A 20 0.97 -11.06 14.76
C SER A 20 2.02 -10.41 15.68
N THR A 21 3.24 -10.96 15.75
CA THR A 21 4.34 -10.28 16.48
C THR A 21 4.84 -9.06 15.72
N ALA A 22 4.84 -9.09 14.38
CA ALA A 22 5.16 -7.91 13.59
C ALA A 22 4.17 -6.76 13.85
N THR A 23 2.87 -7.04 13.97
CA THR A 23 1.88 -5.99 14.29
C THR A 23 1.97 -5.48 15.74
N VAL A 24 2.34 -6.33 16.70
CA VAL A 24 2.45 -5.90 18.11
C VAL A 24 3.74 -5.11 18.38
N VAL A 25 4.82 -5.37 17.64
CA VAL A 25 6.15 -4.78 17.89
C VAL A 25 6.42 -3.56 17.00
N PHE A 26 5.82 -3.48 15.82
CA PHE A 26 6.02 -2.38 14.88
C PHE A 26 4.73 -1.56 14.71
N PRO A 27 4.62 -0.37 15.36
CA PRO A 27 3.52 0.56 15.05
C PRO A 27 3.58 0.95 13.57
N TYR A 28 2.50 1.54 13.04
CA TYR A 28 2.42 1.98 11.64
C TYR A 28 2.24 0.87 10.59
N PHE A 29 1.70 -0.30 10.94
CA PHE A 29 1.50 -1.39 9.99
C PHE A 29 0.29 -1.14 9.07
N ASN A 30 0.45 -1.38 7.77
CA ASN A 30 -0.59 -1.23 6.74
C ASN A 30 -0.84 -2.58 6.05
N ILE A 31 -2.05 -3.11 6.20
CA ILE A 31 -2.52 -4.29 5.46
C ILE A 31 -3.74 -3.94 4.64
N GLY A 32 -3.90 -4.58 3.49
CA GLY A 32 -5.10 -4.40 2.70
C GLY A 32 -5.35 -5.51 1.70
N LEU A 33 -6.60 -5.65 1.32
CA LEU A 33 -7.03 -6.48 0.21
C LEU A 33 -7.66 -5.59 -0.84
N GLY A 34 -7.41 -5.89 -2.10
CA GLY A 34 -7.95 -5.08 -3.18
C GLY A 34 -8.05 -5.81 -4.49
N TYR A 35 -8.47 -5.05 -5.49
CA TYR A 35 -8.62 -5.52 -6.85
C TYR A 35 -8.18 -4.42 -7.81
N TYR A 36 -7.32 -4.79 -8.76
CA TYR A 36 -6.99 -3.94 -9.90
C TYR A 36 -7.99 -4.17 -11.03
N PHE A 37 -8.49 -3.09 -11.62
CA PHE A 37 -9.30 -3.08 -12.83
C PHE A 37 -8.47 -2.59 -14.03
N GLY A 38 -8.78 -3.11 -15.22
CA GLY A 38 -8.11 -2.72 -16.48
C GLY A 38 -7.03 -3.72 -16.88
N ASN A 39 -5.80 -3.25 -17.07
CA ASN A 39 -4.73 -4.07 -17.64
C ASN A 39 -4.27 -5.21 -16.72
N GLN A 40 -4.41 -5.07 -15.40
CA GLN A 40 -4.05 -6.11 -14.43
C GLN A 40 -5.21 -7.11 -14.18
N ASN A 41 -6.44 -6.61 -13.97
CA ASN A 41 -7.66 -7.40 -13.69
C ASN A 41 -7.48 -8.53 -12.67
N ASN A 42 -6.96 -8.19 -11.48
CA ASN A 42 -6.56 -9.22 -10.52
C ASN A 42 -6.63 -8.76 -9.06
N PHE A 43 -6.74 -9.73 -8.15
CA PHE A 43 -6.70 -9.50 -6.71
C PHE A 43 -5.30 -9.15 -6.24
N LEU A 44 -5.24 -8.31 -5.22
CA LEU A 44 -3.99 -7.93 -4.57
C LEU A 44 -4.08 -8.07 -3.05
N LEU A 45 -2.93 -8.36 -2.45
CA LEU A 45 -2.66 -8.25 -1.02
C LEU A 45 -1.62 -7.14 -0.81
N ARG A 46 -1.97 -6.13 -0.02
CA ARG A 46 -1.06 -5.07 0.41
C ARG A 46 -0.53 -5.38 1.81
N VAL A 47 0.78 -5.21 1.99
CA VAL A 47 1.43 -5.24 3.30
C VAL A 47 2.53 -4.18 3.34
N GLY A 48 2.63 -3.43 4.42
CA GLY A 48 3.67 -2.41 4.54
C GLY A 48 3.67 -1.66 5.86
N TYR A 49 4.43 -0.58 5.85
CA TYR A 49 4.60 0.37 6.93
C TYR A 49 4.17 1.75 6.43
N GLU A 50 3.36 2.48 7.19
CA GLU A 50 2.90 3.82 6.86
C GLU A 50 2.78 4.70 8.10
N GLN A 51 3.78 5.56 8.30
CA GLN A 51 3.80 6.54 9.38
C GLN A 51 3.00 7.78 9.00
N LEU A 52 1.92 8.04 9.73
CA LEU A 52 1.01 9.17 9.46
C LEU A 52 1.47 10.50 10.08
N ASN A 53 2.34 10.46 11.09
CA ASN A 53 2.72 11.60 11.91
C ASN A 53 4.16 12.08 11.64
N GLY A 54 4.33 13.38 11.35
CA GLY A 54 5.63 14.02 11.15
C GLY A 54 6.11 13.98 9.70
N ALA A 55 7.29 13.39 9.46
CA ALA A 55 7.74 13.03 8.12
C ALA A 55 6.98 11.77 7.70
N ASN A 56 6.01 11.93 6.79
CA ASN A 56 5.13 10.84 6.39
C ASN A 56 5.87 9.86 5.50
N PHE A 57 6.50 8.85 6.11
CA PHE A 57 7.11 7.76 5.39
C PHE A 57 6.10 6.63 5.19
N SER A 58 5.98 6.14 3.97
CA SER A 58 5.33 4.86 3.70
C SER A 58 6.22 3.97 2.84
N LEU A 59 6.22 2.68 3.15
CA LEU A 59 6.80 1.63 2.33
C LEU A 59 5.83 0.45 2.36
N TYR A 60 5.21 0.13 1.24
CA TYR A 60 4.30 -1.00 1.15
C TYR A 60 4.50 -1.78 -0.14
N GLY A 61 4.33 -3.09 -0.03
CA GLY A 61 4.29 -4.03 -1.14
C GLY A 61 2.86 -4.44 -1.45
N GLU A 62 2.54 -4.54 -2.73
CA GLU A 62 1.31 -5.10 -3.26
C GLU A 62 1.65 -6.37 -4.03
N TYR A 63 1.23 -7.51 -3.50
CA TYR A 63 1.29 -8.77 -4.20
C TYR A 63 0.04 -8.93 -5.05
N ILE A 64 0.19 -8.85 -6.37
CA ILE A 64 -0.86 -9.14 -7.33
C ILE A 64 -0.81 -10.64 -7.61
N VAL A 65 -1.91 -11.34 -7.36
CA VAL A 65 -2.02 -12.79 -7.55
C VAL A 65 -1.60 -13.14 -8.98
N ASN A 66 -0.67 -14.08 -9.17
CA ASN A 66 -0.12 -14.48 -10.48
C ASN A 66 0.72 -13.45 -11.26
N ASN A 67 0.79 -12.18 -10.82
CA ASN A 67 1.51 -11.12 -11.52
C ASN A 67 2.76 -10.63 -10.77
N GLY A 68 2.88 -10.90 -9.46
CA GLY A 68 4.10 -10.61 -8.69
C GLY A 68 3.95 -9.45 -7.71
N TRP A 69 5.07 -8.80 -7.37
CA TRP A 69 5.10 -7.74 -6.36
C TRP A 69 5.29 -6.37 -6.98
N ILE A 70 4.59 -5.38 -6.42
CA ILE A 70 4.85 -3.97 -6.65
C ILE A 70 5.18 -3.33 -5.31
N VAL A 71 6.34 -2.69 -5.19
CA VAL A 71 6.76 -1.99 -3.99
C VAL A 71 6.64 -0.50 -4.22
N PHE A 72 5.96 0.18 -3.31
CA PHE A 72 5.78 1.62 -3.30
C PHE A 72 6.45 2.20 -2.08
N SER A 73 7.20 3.28 -2.25
CA SER A 73 7.76 4.07 -1.17
C SER A 73 7.47 5.55 -1.38
N LYS A 74 7.08 6.23 -0.31
CA LYS A 74 6.71 7.64 -0.31
C LYS A 74 7.32 8.31 0.92
N LEU A 75 7.88 9.50 0.74
CA LEU A 75 8.34 10.34 1.83
C LEU A 75 7.71 11.72 1.66
N GLY A 76 6.85 12.13 2.59
CA GLY A 76 6.13 13.40 2.54
C GLY A 76 6.67 14.40 3.56
N PHE A 77 7.01 15.60 3.10
CA PHE A 77 7.30 16.77 3.91
C PHE A 77 6.08 17.68 3.95
N ARG A 78 5.61 18.02 5.15
CA ARG A 78 4.44 18.91 5.31
C ARG A 78 4.80 20.34 4.92
N VAL A 79 4.01 20.91 4.01
CA VAL A 79 4.09 22.30 3.58
C VAL A 79 2.69 22.91 3.74
N SER A 80 2.49 23.65 4.83
CA SER A 80 1.20 24.25 5.16
C SER A 80 0.05 23.21 5.22
N ASN A 81 -0.85 23.22 4.24
CA ASN A 81 -2.05 22.39 4.13
C ASN A 81 -1.89 21.17 3.20
N PHE A 82 -0.72 20.97 2.61
CA PHE A 82 -0.42 19.79 1.79
C PHE A 82 0.94 19.20 2.18
N LYS A 83 1.26 18.04 1.63
CA LYS A 83 2.56 17.39 1.75
C LYS A 83 3.14 17.22 0.36
N VAL A 84 4.46 17.34 0.26
CA VAL A 84 5.20 17.13 -0.98
C VAL A 84 6.42 16.27 -0.70
N GLY A 85 6.83 15.45 -1.66
CA GLY A 85 8.11 14.77 -1.56
C GLY A 85 8.30 13.65 -2.57
N PRO A 86 9.40 12.91 -2.45
CA PRO A 86 9.74 11.87 -3.40
C PRO A 86 8.81 10.67 -3.27
N PHE A 87 8.51 10.08 -4.42
CA PHE A 87 7.78 8.83 -4.59
C PHE A 87 8.64 7.88 -5.41
N ILE A 88 8.78 6.65 -4.95
CA ILE A 88 9.48 5.59 -5.65
C ILE A 88 8.51 4.45 -5.82
N HIS A 89 8.48 3.85 -7.01
CA HIS A 89 7.88 2.53 -7.16
C HIS A 89 8.84 1.59 -7.87
N VAL A 90 8.85 0.35 -7.38
CA VAL A 90 9.61 -0.76 -7.93
C VAL A 90 8.62 -1.84 -8.33
N LEU A 91 8.63 -2.19 -9.58
CA LEU A 91 7.81 -3.25 -10.14
C LEU A 91 8.65 -4.51 -10.29
N HIS A 92 8.23 -5.59 -9.64
CA HIS A 92 8.84 -6.91 -9.79
C HIS A 92 7.77 -7.92 -10.25
N MET A 93 7.52 -7.93 -11.56
CA MET A 93 6.58 -8.87 -12.17
C MET A 93 7.28 -10.18 -12.52
N GLN A 94 6.94 -11.26 -11.82
CA GLN A 94 7.40 -12.64 -12.06
C GLN A 94 8.91 -12.90 -11.98
N THR A 95 9.26 -14.17 -11.73
CA THR A 95 10.58 -14.69 -11.35
C THR A 95 11.70 -14.46 -12.38
N ASN A 96 11.37 -14.05 -13.60
CA ASN A 96 12.31 -13.94 -14.73
C ASN A 96 12.45 -12.52 -15.31
N ASN A 97 11.71 -11.53 -14.80
CA ASN A 97 11.88 -10.15 -15.26
C ASN A 97 12.82 -9.39 -14.33
N ALA A 98 13.68 -8.55 -14.91
CA ALA A 98 14.46 -7.60 -14.14
C ALA A 98 13.51 -6.65 -13.37
N PRO A 99 13.84 -6.26 -12.13
CA PRO A 99 13.10 -5.24 -11.42
C PRO A 99 13.06 -3.96 -12.24
N ASP A 100 11.87 -3.39 -12.37
CA ASP A 100 11.65 -2.13 -13.05
C ASP A 100 11.49 -1.00 -12.02
N PHE A 101 12.22 0.10 -12.20
CA PHE A 101 12.33 1.17 -11.23
C PHE A 101 11.87 2.49 -11.83
N ALA A 102 11.07 3.23 -11.06
CA ALA A 102 10.70 4.59 -11.40
C ALA A 102 10.67 5.46 -10.14
N PHE A 103 11.10 6.71 -10.31
CA PHE A 103 11.16 7.71 -9.24
C PHE A 103 10.31 8.92 -9.63
N GLY A 104 9.81 9.67 -8.67
CA GLY A 104 8.85 10.72 -8.94
C GLY A 104 8.65 11.67 -7.78
N GLY A 105 7.71 12.58 -7.98
CA GLY A 105 7.19 13.46 -6.94
C GLY A 105 5.73 13.14 -6.67
N LEU A 106 5.32 13.37 -5.42
CA LEU A 106 3.93 13.32 -5.00
C LEU A 106 3.51 14.62 -4.31
N LEU A 107 2.23 14.92 -4.43
CA LEU A 107 1.50 15.89 -3.63
C LEU A 107 0.38 15.14 -2.91
N ASP A 108 0.30 15.32 -1.60
CA ASP A 108 -0.68 14.68 -0.73
C ASP A 108 -1.45 15.77 0.03
N PHE A 109 -2.77 15.75 -0.11
CA PHE A 109 -3.72 16.70 0.44
C PHE A 109 -4.59 15.99 1.48
N PRO A 110 -4.30 16.15 2.78
CA PRO A 110 -5.21 15.72 3.84
C PRO A 110 -6.39 16.69 3.91
N LEU A 111 -7.40 16.49 3.06
CA LEU A 111 -8.55 17.39 2.93
C LEU A 111 -9.37 17.46 4.22
N THR A 112 -9.49 16.33 4.93
CA THR A 112 -10.12 16.24 6.25
C THR A 112 -9.41 15.16 7.07
N ASP A 113 -9.76 15.02 8.35
CA ASP A 113 -9.24 13.92 9.20
C ASP A 113 -9.53 12.52 8.61
N ASN A 114 -10.55 12.41 7.75
CA ASN A 114 -11.01 11.16 7.16
C ASN A 114 -10.85 11.08 5.64
N LEU A 115 -10.20 12.05 5.00
CA LEU A 115 -10.03 12.09 3.55
C LEU A 115 -8.65 12.56 3.15
N GLU A 116 -7.93 11.69 2.46
CA GLU A 116 -6.62 11.97 1.86
C GLU A 116 -6.71 11.86 0.33
N VAL A 117 -6.15 12.85 -0.37
CA VAL A 117 -5.99 12.83 -1.83
C VAL A 117 -4.52 12.93 -2.14
N ALA A 118 -3.97 11.99 -2.90
CA ALA A 118 -2.61 12.08 -3.39
C ALA A 118 -2.59 12.04 -4.92
N VAL A 119 -1.72 12.85 -5.50
CA VAL A 119 -1.42 12.86 -6.93
C VAL A 119 0.09 12.88 -7.11
N GLY A 120 0.58 12.15 -8.10
CA GLY A 120 2.00 12.02 -8.31
C GLY A 120 2.33 11.79 -9.77
N MET A 121 3.58 12.09 -10.09
CA MET A 121 4.17 11.80 -11.39
C MET A 121 5.48 11.10 -11.14
N THR A 122 5.65 9.97 -11.81
CA THR A 122 6.89 9.21 -11.85
C THR A 122 7.66 9.57 -13.10
N TYR A 123 8.93 9.23 -13.13
CA TYR A 123 9.83 9.40 -14.24
C TYR A 123 10.54 8.08 -14.44
N LYS A 124 10.51 7.66 -15.70
CA LYS A 124 11.29 6.56 -16.21
C LYS A 124 11.62 6.89 -17.66
N GLU A 125 12.88 6.71 -18.04
CA GLU A 125 13.32 6.96 -19.40
C GLU A 125 12.47 6.15 -20.41
N GLY A 126 12.08 6.79 -21.50
CA GLY A 126 11.27 6.17 -22.57
C GLY A 126 9.80 5.87 -22.22
N THR A 127 9.29 6.32 -21.07
CA THR A 127 7.92 6.03 -20.65
C THR A 127 6.95 7.19 -20.96
N PRO A 128 5.82 6.96 -21.64
CA PRO A 128 4.83 8.00 -21.92
C PRO A 128 4.20 8.59 -20.64
N ILE A 129 3.90 9.90 -20.64
CA ILE A 129 3.36 10.64 -19.49
C ILE A 129 2.12 9.98 -18.86
N GLY A 130 1.22 9.41 -19.66
CA GLY A 130 0.02 8.72 -19.15
C GLY A 130 0.34 7.52 -18.25
N LYS A 131 1.48 6.86 -18.46
CA LYS A 131 1.96 5.72 -17.64
C LYS A 131 2.69 6.17 -16.38
N LEU A 132 3.01 7.45 -16.30
CA LEU A 132 3.77 8.05 -15.21
C LEU A 132 2.87 8.57 -14.09
N LEU A 133 1.56 8.66 -14.31
CA LEU A 133 0.61 9.22 -13.37
C LEU A 133 0.29 8.25 -12.23
N PHE A 134 0.26 8.82 -11.03
CA PHE A 134 -0.27 8.21 -9.83
C PHE A 134 -1.38 9.12 -9.29
N ALA A 135 -2.50 8.53 -8.90
CA ALA A 135 -3.51 9.22 -8.12
C ALA A 135 -4.11 8.27 -7.09
N SER A 136 -4.48 8.78 -5.93
CA SER A 136 -5.23 8.02 -4.93
C SER A 136 -6.18 8.93 -4.14
N LEU A 137 -7.34 8.39 -3.86
CA LEU A 137 -8.36 8.95 -3.00
C LEU A 137 -8.61 7.94 -1.88
N ARG A 138 -8.27 8.30 -0.66
CA ARG A 138 -8.36 7.41 0.51
C ARG A 138 -9.30 7.98 1.56
N PHE A 139 -10.32 7.20 1.89
CA PHE A 139 -11.30 7.48 2.92
C PHE A 139 -10.98 6.66 4.17
N TYR A 140 -10.90 7.29 5.33
CA TYR A 140 -10.83 6.61 6.61
C TYR A 140 -12.24 6.47 7.18
N VAL A 141 -12.61 5.25 7.57
CA VAL A 141 -13.88 4.99 8.23
C VAL A 141 -13.82 5.62 9.63
N PRO A 142 -14.76 6.51 9.98
CA PRO A 142 -14.79 7.12 11.30
C PRO A 142 -14.97 6.06 12.40
N ASP A 143 -14.40 6.35 13.57
CA ASP A 143 -14.63 5.55 14.76
C ASP A 143 -16.13 5.46 15.09
N PRO A 144 -16.67 4.27 15.41
CA PRO A 144 -18.03 4.14 15.89
C PRO A 144 -18.25 4.99 17.16
N PRO A 145 -19.44 5.58 17.35
CA PRO A 145 -19.73 6.36 18.56
C PRO A 145 -19.43 5.57 19.84
N GLY A 146 -18.58 6.11 20.70
CA GLY A 146 -18.22 5.49 21.99
C GLY A 146 -17.10 4.43 21.92
N MET A 147 -16.50 4.18 20.76
CA MET A 147 -15.36 3.27 20.61
C MET A 147 -14.21 3.99 19.90
N LYS A 148 -12.99 3.93 20.45
CA LYS A 148 -11.78 4.35 19.71
C LYS A 148 -11.12 3.12 19.12
N MET A 149 -11.06 3.02 17.81
CA MET A 149 -10.35 1.91 17.18
C MET A 149 -8.86 2.16 17.27
N ARG A 150 -8.09 1.12 17.62
CA ARG A 150 -6.63 1.19 17.52
C ARG A 150 -6.23 1.37 16.06
N ASP A 151 -6.82 0.57 15.18
CA ASP A 151 -6.48 0.56 13.76
C ASP A 151 -7.52 1.36 12.96
N ARG A 152 -7.05 2.16 12.00
CA ARG A 152 -7.90 2.93 11.09
C ARG A 152 -8.24 2.08 9.87
N LEU A 153 -9.51 1.72 9.74
CA LEU A 153 -10.05 1.12 8.51
C LEU A 153 -10.10 2.20 7.42
N TYR A 154 -9.64 1.87 6.22
CA TYR A 154 -9.69 2.76 5.08
C TYR A 154 -10.16 2.07 3.80
N ILE A 155 -10.71 2.88 2.89
CA ILE A 155 -11.02 2.50 1.51
C ILE A 155 -10.23 3.42 0.60
N GLU A 156 -9.41 2.86 -0.28
CA GLU A 156 -8.58 3.60 -1.24
C GLU A 156 -9.03 3.27 -2.67
N LEU A 157 -9.37 4.30 -3.43
CA LEU A 157 -9.48 4.26 -4.88
C LEU A 157 -8.23 4.88 -5.48
N GLY A 158 -7.49 4.12 -6.27
CA GLY A 158 -6.25 4.57 -6.90
C GLY A 158 -6.28 4.43 -8.42
N TYR A 159 -5.37 5.17 -9.05
CA TYR A 159 -4.95 4.99 -10.44
C TYR A 159 -3.43 4.96 -10.47
N ARG A 160 -2.85 3.85 -10.94
CA ARG A 160 -1.41 3.67 -11.10
C ARG A 160 -1.14 2.55 -12.09
N MET A 161 -0.04 2.67 -12.84
CA MET A 161 0.34 1.68 -13.85
C MET A 161 -0.79 1.35 -14.84
N GLU A 162 -1.45 2.39 -15.35
CA GLU A 162 -2.56 2.28 -16.31
C GLU A 162 -3.76 1.46 -15.80
N SER A 163 -3.89 1.27 -14.49
CA SER A 163 -4.96 0.47 -13.88
C SER A 163 -5.60 1.22 -12.73
N PHE A 164 -6.92 1.08 -12.62
CA PHE A 164 -7.65 1.51 -11.43
C PHE A 164 -7.50 0.44 -10.36
N VAL A 165 -7.55 0.83 -9.10
CA VAL A 165 -7.40 -0.09 -7.98
C VAL A 165 -8.31 0.31 -6.84
N LEU A 166 -9.03 -0.65 -6.30
CA LEU A 166 -9.83 -0.48 -5.08
C LEU A 166 -9.22 -1.32 -3.98
N ILE A 167 -8.94 -0.73 -2.83
CA ILE A 167 -8.36 -1.40 -1.67
C ILE A 167 -9.20 -1.09 -0.44
N VAL A 168 -9.45 -2.12 0.35
CA VAL A 168 -9.90 -2.00 1.73
C VAL A 168 -8.72 -2.39 2.61
N GLY A 169 -8.31 -1.50 3.50
CA GLY A 169 -7.14 -1.73 4.34
C GLY A 169 -7.32 -1.29 5.78
N LEU A 170 -6.45 -1.82 6.63
CA LEU A 170 -6.32 -1.48 8.03
C LEU A 170 -4.94 -0.86 8.23
N LEU A 171 -4.93 0.29 8.87
CA LEU A 171 -3.73 1.05 9.18
C LEU A 171 -3.63 1.21 10.68
N GLU A 172 -2.65 0.53 11.28
CA GLU A 172 -2.27 0.75 12.66
C GLU A 172 -1.51 2.09 12.75
N PRO A 173 -1.88 3.02 13.64
CA PRO A 173 -1.26 4.34 13.77
C PRO A 173 -0.02 4.37 14.67
#